data_AF-A0A972ZP86-F1
#
_entry.id   AF-A0A972ZP86-F1
#
_cell.length_a   1.000
_cell.length_b   1.000
_cell.length_c   1.000
_cell.angle_alpha   90.00
_cell.angle_beta   90.00
_cell.angle_gamma   90.00
#
_symmetry.space_group_name_H-M   'P 1'
#
loop_
_entity.id
_entity.type
_entity.pdbx_description
1 polymer ?
#
loop_
_entity_poly.entity_id
_entity_poly.type
_entity_poly.pdbx_seq_one_letter_code
_entity_poly.pdbx_strand_id
1 'polypeptide(L)'
;MIKPLVEKKSGHIIKFTGDGFLVEFPSIQDAVVCAIELQETLVSSPLNFRMGINMGDITDDGGDVHGEGVNIAARLEALADSGGICISGTVYEQVRNRIDATFKDLGDQEVKNVSRPVRIWKILSNEDPQRVMNAQDVEQEIRYCTSPDGTALAYAKMGHGPPLLKSAHFMTHLEHDWHSPTFGPFFREMATTHSFVRYDQRGNGLSDRNPEDISYELHVDDIETVADAAGLQRFPIYGLSQGAAVAISYAVKNPQRVSALILHGGYARGRLKRDNLSEDDRLKVEALTNLIRTGWGQNNPAFRQMFTTMFIPDASVQLMDSFNELMSVATEPAIAAKIFEVNAQIDVSNILHQVRAPTFIVHGRHDAVSPFEEGRKMAALIPGARLIELDTANHLPLHDEPVFPRLIAEINKFLAEHPVP
;
A
#
# COMPACT_ATOMS: atom_id res chain seq x y z
N MET A 1 -29.93 -12.73 -4.03
CA MET A 1 -28.53 -12.35 -3.71
C MET A 1 -27.94 -13.26 -2.63
N ILE A 2 -28.58 -13.37 -1.46
CA ILE A 2 -28.11 -14.18 -0.33
C ILE A 2 -28.03 -15.69 -0.64
N LYS A 3 -29.13 -16.29 -1.14
CA LYS A 3 -29.20 -17.73 -1.40
C LYS A 3 -28.09 -18.29 -2.33
N PRO A 4 -27.78 -17.66 -3.49
CA PRO A 4 -26.67 -18.12 -4.34
C PRO A 4 -25.29 -18.07 -3.66
N LEU A 5 -25.01 -17.08 -2.82
CA LEU A 5 -23.72 -16.97 -2.11
C LEU A 5 -23.58 -18.04 -1.03
N VAL A 6 -24.67 -18.32 -0.30
CA VAL A 6 -24.73 -19.38 0.70
C VAL A 6 -24.53 -20.75 0.05
N GLU A 7 -25.25 -21.05 -1.03
CA GLU A 7 -25.15 -22.34 -1.75
C GLU A 7 -23.76 -22.53 -2.38
N LYS A 8 -23.13 -21.47 -2.89
CA LYS A 8 -21.75 -21.50 -3.44
C LYS A 8 -20.72 -21.98 -2.41
N LYS A 9 -20.99 -21.76 -1.12
CA LYS A 9 -20.13 -22.14 0.02
C LYS A 9 -20.66 -23.37 0.76
N SER A 10 -21.52 -24.16 0.10
CA SER A 10 -22.15 -25.36 0.66
C SER A 10 -22.97 -25.10 1.94
N GLY A 11 -23.41 -23.86 2.15
CA GLY A 11 -24.29 -23.52 3.26
C GLY A 11 -25.74 -23.87 2.98
N HIS A 12 -26.49 -24.13 4.04
CA HIS A 12 -27.92 -24.42 4.00
C HIS A 12 -28.68 -23.42 4.86
N ILE A 13 -29.61 -22.67 4.24
CA ILE A 13 -30.47 -21.75 4.97
C ILE A 13 -31.52 -22.57 5.72
N ILE A 14 -31.42 -22.57 7.04
CA ILE A 14 -32.35 -23.28 7.94
C ILE A 14 -33.69 -22.56 7.99
N LYS A 15 -33.67 -21.25 8.23
CA LYS A 15 -34.88 -20.44 8.32
C LYS A 15 -34.63 -18.96 8.02
N PHE A 16 -35.70 -18.28 7.65
CA PHE A 16 -35.77 -16.81 7.63
C PHE A 16 -36.45 -16.33 8.92
N THR A 17 -35.85 -15.34 9.56
CA THR A 17 -36.47 -14.55 10.63
C THR A 17 -36.86 -13.20 10.02
N GLY A 18 -37.83 -12.47 10.57
CA GLY A 18 -38.46 -11.31 9.89
C GLY A 18 -37.54 -10.41 9.06
N ASP A 19 -36.38 -10.03 9.63
CA ASP A 19 -35.32 -9.22 9.03
C ASP A 19 -33.96 -9.94 8.89
N GLY A 20 -33.93 -11.26 9.10
CA GLY A 20 -32.69 -12.06 9.14
C GLY A 20 -32.85 -13.50 8.66
N PHE A 21 -31.81 -14.30 8.85
CA PHE A 21 -31.83 -15.70 8.47
C PHE A 21 -30.77 -16.47 9.26
N LEU A 22 -31.02 -17.78 9.46
CA LEU A 22 -30.09 -18.71 10.08
C LEU A 22 -29.54 -19.64 9.00
N VAL A 23 -28.22 -19.75 8.93
CA VAL A 23 -27.53 -20.62 7.97
C VAL A 23 -26.62 -21.58 8.71
N GLU A 24 -26.65 -22.83 8.29
CA GLU A 24 -25.69 -23.84 8.70
C GLU A 24 -24.64 -24.03 7.60
N PHE A 25 -23.38 -24.22 8.00
CA PHE A 25 -22.30 -24.59 7.10
C PHE A 25 -21.59 -25.85 7.62
N PRO A 26 -21.19 -26.77 6.73
CA PRO A 26 -20.37 -27.93 7.11
C PRO A 26 -18.92 -27.55 7.45
N SER A 27 -18.50 -26.33 7.11
CA SER A 27 -17.14 -25.82 7.24
C SER A 27 -17.15 -24.43 7.84
N ILE A 28 -16.40 -24.24 8.92
CA ILE A 28 -16.26 -22.95 9.60
C ILE A 28 -15.55 -21.93 8.70
N GLN A 29 -14.59 -22.38 7.89
CA GLN A 29 -13.92 -21.51 6.93
C GLN A 29 -14.92 -20.97 5.90
N ASP A 30 -15.80 -21.85 5.38
CA ASP A 30 -16.82 -21.46 4.41
C ASP A 30 -17.85 -20.51 5.03
N ALA A 31 -18.25 -20.72 6.29
CA ALA A 31 -19.13 -19.82 7.02
C ALA A 31 -18.53 -18.40 7.12
N VAL A 32 -17.25 -18.29 7.52
CA VAL A 32 -16.57 -17.00 7.68
C VAL A 32 -16.35 -16.31 6.33
N VAL A 33 -15.89 -17.03 5.32
CA VAL A 33 -15.70 -16.46 3.97
C VAL A 33 -17.04 -16.02 3.37
N CYS A 34 -18.12 -16.81 3.54
CA CYS A 34 -19.45 -16.44 3.08
C CYS A 34 -19.94 -15.15 3.74
N ALA A 35 -19.75 -15.01 5.06
CA ALA A 35 -20.13 -13.79 5.78
C ALA A 35 -19.36 -12.55 5.30
N ILE A 36 -18.06 -12.67 5.05
CA ILE A 36 -17.25 -11.57 4.50
C ILE A 36 -17.74 -11.19 3.09
N GLU A 37 -17.89 -12.17 2.18
CA GLU A 37 -18.38 -11.92 0.82
C GLU A 37 -19.80 -11.31 0.81
N LEU A 38 -20.68 -11.76 1.72
CA LEU A 38 -22.01 -11.20 1.89
C LEU A 38 -21.96 -9.74 2.35
N GLN A 39 -21.10 -9.42 3.32
CA GLN A 39 -20.96 -8.08 3.84
C GLN A 39 -20.41 -7.12 2.76
N GLU A 40 -19.41 -7.54 2.00
CA GLU A 40 -18.79 -6.78 0.90
C GLU A 40 -19.76 -6.52 -0.26
N THR A 41 -20.55 -7.53 -0.64
CA THR A 41 -21.51 -7.41 -1.74
C THR A 41 -22.64 -6.42 -1.39
N LEU A 42 -22.90 -6.22 -0.10
CA LEU A 42 -24.00 -5.40 0.41
C LEU A 42 -23.59 -3.99 0.81
N VAL A 43 -22.32 -3.60 0.69
CA VAL A 43 -21.82 -2.24 1.02
C VAL A 43 -22.58 -1.13 0.27
N SER A 44 -23.07 -1.41 -0.94
CA SER A 44 -23.85 -0.48 -1.78
C SER A 44 -25.38 -0.56 -1.58
N SER A 45 -25.85 -1.41 -0.68
CA SER A 45 -27.26 -1.64 -0.36
C SER A 45 -27.60 -1.02 1.00
N PRO A 46 -28.83 -0.52 1.23
CA PRO A 46 -29.26 -0.05 2.55
C PRO A 46 -29.38 -1.17 3.63
N LEU A 47 -28.96 -2.40 3.30
CA LEU A 47 -29.08 -3.58 4.16
C LEU A 47 -27.75 -3.85 4.86
N ASN A 48 -27.63 -3.41 6.12
CA ASN A 48 -26.47 -3.67 6.97
C ASN A 48 -26.75 -4.85 7.90
N PHE A 49 -26.46 -6.07 7.44
CA PHE A 49 -26.61 -7.24 8.29
C PHE A 49 -25.63 -7.20 9.46
N ARG A 50 -26.09 -7.66 10.62
CA ARG A 50 -25.22 -8.08 11.72
C ARG A 50 -25.09 -9.58 11.62
N MET A 51 -23.88 -10.10 11.76
CA MET A 51 -23.63 -11.53 11.61
C MET A 51 -22.88 -12.09 12.82
N GLY A 52 -23.34 -13.24 13.31
CA GLY A 52 -22.75 -13.99 14.40
C GLY A 52 -22.40 -15.41 13.95
N ILE A 53 -21.14 -15.83 14.12
CA ILE A 53 -20.68 -17.15 13.67
C ILE A 53 -20.12 -17.93 14.85
N ASN A 54 -20.70 -19.11 15.11
CA ASN A 54 -20.26 -20.00 16.15
C ASN A 54 -20.08 -21.43 15.62
N MET A 55 -19.14 -22.16 16.23
CA MET A 55 -19.06 -23.61 16.11
C MET A 55 -19.68 -24.23 17.37
N GLY A 56 -20.65 -25.10 17.20
CA GLY A 56 -21.23 -25.84 18.32
C GLY A 56 -22.28 -26.84 17.85
N ASP A 57 -22.66 -27.72 18.77
CA ASP A 57 -23.67 -28.73 18.50
C ASP A 57 -25.05 -28.10 18.32
N ILE A 58 -25.78 -28.63 17.36
CA ILE A 58 -27.15 -28.25 17.04
C ILE A 58 -28.02 -29.50 16.94
N THR A 59 -29.27 -29.39 17.37
CA THR A 59 -30.29 -30.44 17.23
C THR A 59 -31.31 -29.97 16.21
N ASP A 60 -31.52 -30.79 15.19
CA ASP A 60 -32.54 -30.59 14.16
C ASP A 60 -33.74 -31.49 14.48
N ASP A 61 -34.92 -30.89 14.63
CA ASP A 61 -36.18 -31.62 14.85
C ASP A 61 -37.03 -31.78 13.58
N GLY A 62 -36.47 -31.43 12.42
CA GLY A 62 -37.12 -31.49 11.11
C GLY A 62 -37.90 -30.22 10.75
N GLY A 63 -38.00 -29.24 11.66
CA GLY A 63 -38.67 -27.96 11.41
C GLY A 63 -37.89 -26.73 11.90
N ASP A 64 -37.07 -26.87 12.94
CA ASP A 64 -36.18 -25.82 13.42
C ASP A 64 -34.88 -26.43 14.01
N VAL A 65 -33.88 -25.57 14.17
CA VAL A 65 -32.59 -25.93 14.76
C VAL A 65 -32.45 -25.24 16.11
N HIS A 66 -32.18 -26.05 17.14
CA HIS A 66 -32.04 -25.59 18.52
C HIS A 66 -30.73 -26.11 19.14
N GLY A 67 -30.17 -25.35 20.09
CA GLY A 67 -28.99 -25.79 20.82
C GLY A 67 -28.19 -24.62 21.39
N GLU A 68 -27.21 -24.96 22.23
CA GLU A 68 -26.25 -24.00 22.78
C GLU A 68 -25.51 -23.28 21.64
N GLY A 69 -25.19 -23.98 20.55
CA GLY A 69 -24.55 -23.42 19.36
C GLY A 69 -25.31 -22.27 18.72
N VAL A 70 -26.64 -22.40 18.58
CA VAL A 70 -27.53 -21.38 18.00
C VAL A 70 -27.68 -20.17 18.92
N ASN A 71 -27.81 -20.41 20.22
CA ASN A 71 -27.92 -19.33 21.23
C ASN A 71 -26.66 -18.45 21.26
N ILE A 72 -25.47 -19.07 21.16
CA ILE A 72 -24.20 -18.35 21.08
C ILE A 72 -24.14 -17.55 19.76
N ALA A 73 -24.47 -18.15 18.61
CA ALA A 73 -24.46 -17.46 17.33
C ALA A 73 -25.38 -16.22 17.32
N ALA A 74 -26.60 -16.34 17.86
CA ALA A 74 -27.52 -15.22 17.99
C ALA A 74 -26.98 -14.12 18.93
N ARG A 75 -26.26 -14.50 19.99
CA ARG A 75 -25.66 -13.51 20.90
C ARG A 75 -24.48 -12.79 20.24
N LEU A 76 -23.68 -13.49 19.45
CA LEU A 76 -22.61 -12.89 18.66
C LEU A 76 -23.18 -11.88 17.65
N GLU A 77 -24.28 -12.23 16.97
CA GLU A 77 -24.97 -11.31 16.05
C GLU A 77 -25.43 -10.03 16.77
N ALA A 78 -26.05 -10.17 17.95
CA ALA A 78 -26.51 -9.03 18.72
C ALA A 78 -25.38 -8.11 19.22
N LEU A 79 -24.14 -8.60 19.26
CA LEU A 79 -22.94 -7.84 19.65
C LEU A 79 -22.20 -7.24 18.45
N ALA A 80 -22.52 -7.68 17.23
CA ALA A 80 -21.95 -7.10 16.03
C ALA A 80 -22.51 -5.69 15.80
N ASP A 81 -21.65 -4.76 15.38
CA ASP A 81 -22.11 -3.46 14.88
C ASP A 81 -22.93 -3.65 13.59
N SER A 82 -23.72 -2.64 13.21
CA SER A 82 -24.40 -2.62 11.91
C SER A 82 -23.40 -2.85 10.77
N GLY A 83 -23.56 -3.92 10.00
CA GLY A 83 -22.61 -4.31 8.95
C GLY A 83 -21.37 -5.06 9.46
N GLY A 84 -21.38 -5.50 10.72
CA GLY A 84 -20.28 -6.17 11.39
C GLY A 84 -20.46 -7.69 11.53
N ILE A 85 -19.33 -8.38 11.71
CA ILE A 85 -19.27 -9.83 11.90
C ILE A 85 -18.56 -10.13 13.23
N CYS A 86 -19.23 -10.86 14.12
CA CYS A 86 -18.66 -11.38 15.37
C CYS A 86 -18.58 -12.91 15.32
N ILE A 87 -17.47 -13.45 15.83
CA ILE A 87 -17.18 -14.88 15.86
C ILE A 87 -16.80 -15.31 17.28
N SER A 88 -17.09 -16.56 17.64
CA SER A 88 -16.63 -17.12 18.91
C SER A 88 -15.12 -17.42 18.88
N GLY A 89 -14.49 -17.52 20.05
CA GLY A 89 -13.07 -17.85 20.16
C GLY A 89 -12.70 -19.19 19.52
N THR A 90 -13.62 -20.15 19.50
CA THR A 90 -13.40 -21.44 18.82
C THR A 90 -13.33 -21.28 17.31
N VAL A 91 -14.18 -20.42 16.74
CA VAL A 91 -14.13 -20.09 15.31
C VAL A 91 -12.83 -19.36 14.99
N TYR A 92 -12.47 -18.34 15.77
CA TYR A 92 -11.22 -17.58 15.62
C TYR A 92 -9.99 -18.49 15.56
N GLU A 93 -9.84 -19.40 16.53
CA GLU A 93 -8.69 -20.30 16.62
C GLU A 93 -8.54 -21.19 15.37
N GLN A 94 -9.64 -21.57 14.73
CA GLN A 94 -9.62 -22.38 13.52
C GLN A 94 -9.30 -21.60 12.24
N VAL A 95 -9.63 -20.30 12.19
CA VAL A 95 -9.55 -19.50 10.96
C VAL A 95 -8.41 -18.49 10.94
N ARG A 96 -7.85 -18.10 12.08
CA ARG A 96 -6.85 -17.01 12.20
C ARG A 96 -5.62 -17.14 11.30
N ASN A 97 -5.25 -18.37 10.92
CA ASN A 97 -4.09 -18.66 10.06
C ASN A 97 -4.50 -19.18 8.66
N ARG A 98 -5.79 -19.17 8.33
CA ARG A 98 -6.37 -19.77 7.12
C ARG A 98 -7.20 -18.81 6.29
N ILE A 99 -7.62 -17.69 6.88
CA ILE A 99 -8.39 -16.64 6.22
C ILE A 99 -7.63 -15.34 6.41
N ASP A 100 -7.48 -14.60 5.32
CA ASP A 100 -6.91 -13.26 5.31
C ASP A 100 -7.95 -12.25 5.81
N ALA A 101 -7.99 -12.07 7.13
CA ALA A 101 -8.88 -11.13 7.80
C ALA A 101 -8.24 -10.61 9.09
N THR A 102 -8.55 -9.36 9.45
CA THR A 102 -8.11 -8.78 10.72
C THR A 102 -9.14 -9.06 11.81
N PHE A 103 -8.68 -9.58 12.94
CA PHE A 103 -9.53 -9.92 14.08
C PHE A 103 -9.23 -9.02 15.28
N LYS A 104 -10.28 -8.53 15.95
CA LYS A 104 -10.19 -7.81 17.21
C LYS A 104 -10.80 -8.62 18.34
N ASP A 105 -10.05 -8.83 19.41
CA ASP A 105 -10.55 -9.46 20.62
C ASP A 105 -11.49 -8.52 21.39
N LEU A 106 -12.69 -9.00 21.71
CA LEU A 106 -13.69 -8.29 22.51
C LEU A 106 -13.79 -8.87 23.93
N GLY A 107 -12.94 -9.85 24.27
CA GLY A 107 -12.89 -10.50 25.57
C GLY A 107 -14.02 -11.52 25.78
N ASP A 108 -14.11 -11.98 27.03
CA ASP A 108 -15.11 -12.96 27.46
C ASP A 108 -16.46 -12.28 27.73
N GLN A 109 -17.54 -12.83 27.17
CA GLN A 109 -18.90 -12.36 27.39
C GLN A 109 -19.76 -13.46 28.01
N GLU A 110 -20.62 -13.08 28.95
CA GLU A 110 -21.64 -13.99 29.44
C GLU A 110 -22.81 -14.11 28.46
N VAL A 111 -23.19 -15.34 28.16
CA VAL A 111 -24.28 -15.68 27.25
C VAL A 111 -25.36 -16.42 28.03
N LYS A 112 -26.62 -15.99 27.92
CA LYS A 112 -27.75 -16.68 28.57
C LYS A 112 -27.82 -18.12 28.06
N ASN A 113 -28.01 -19.06 28.98
CA ASN A 113 -28.10 -20.51 28.71
C ASN A 113 -26.81 -21.14 28.16
N VAL A 114 -25.65 -20.58 28.50
CA VAL A 114 -24.31 -21.13 28.21
C VAL A 114 -23.57 -21.30 29.52
N SER A 115 -22.86 -22.42 29.67
CA SER A 115 -22.27 -22.84 30.95
C SER A 115 -21.00 -22.05 31.35
N ARG A 116 -20.36 -21.36 30.40
CA ARG A 116 -19.12 -20.59 30.60
C ARG A 116 -19.13 -19.33 29.73
N PRO A 117 -18.40 -18.27 30.13
CA PRO A 117 -18.19 -17.12 29.27
C PRO A 117 -17.60 -17.53 27.92
N VAL A 118 -18.06 -16.90 26.84
CA VAL A 118 -17.59 -17.15 25.47
C VAL A 118 -16.69 -15.98 25.09
N ARG A 119 -15.43 -16.27 24.72
CA ARG A 119 -14.54 -15.26 24.14
C ARG A 119 -15.04 -14.86 22.77
N ILE A 120 -15.10 -13.57 22.49
CA ILE A 120 -15.64 -13.03 21.25
C ILE A 120 -14.55 -12.30 20.48
N TRP A 121 -14.57 -12.48 19.16
CA TRP A 121 -13.74 -11.74 18.23
C TRP A 121 -14.63 -11.02 17.22
N LYS A 122 -14.23 -9.82 16.82
CA LYS A 122 -14.80 -9.07 15.70
C LYS A 122 -13.92 -9.24 14.48
N ILE A 123 -14.51 -9.50 13.32
CA ILE A 123 -13.81 -9.42 12.04
C ILE A 123 -13.93 -7.97 11.55
N LEU A 124 -12.79 -7.31 11.36
CA LEU A 124 -12.75 -5.92 10.92
C LEU A 124 -12.87 -5.87 9.39
N SER A 125 -13.93 -5.23 8.89
CA SER A 125 -14.06 -4.92 7.47
C SER A 125 -12.99 -3.91 7.04
N ASN A 126 -12.74 -3.80 5.73
CA ASN A 126 -11.84 -2.79 5.18
C ASN A 126 -12.31 -1.35 5.49
N GLU A 127 -13.59 -1.16 5.80
CA GLU A 127 -14.21 0.12 6.14
C GLU A 127 -14.39 0.33 7.67
N ASP A 128 -14.03 -0.65 8.51
CA ASP A 128 -14.23 -0.55 9.97
C ASP A 128 -13.39 0.62 10.54
N PRO A 129 -14.02 1.59 11.24
CA PRO A 129 -13.32 2.71 11.86
C PRO A 129 -12.15 2.28 12.75
N GLN A 130 -12.15 1.08 13.33
CA GLN A 130 -11.03 0.58 14.15
C GLN A 130 -9.87 0.01 13.35
N ARG A 131 -10.09 -0.47 12.12
CA ARG A 131 -9.01 -0.83 11.19
C ARG A 131 -8.41 0.42 10.57
N VAL A 132 -9.27 1.40 10.27
CA VAL A 132 -8.86 2.75 9.86
C VAL A 132 -8.16 3.48 11.02
N MET A 133 -8.62 3.32 12.28
CA MET A 133 -7.95 3.87 13.47
C MET A 133 -6.62 3.18 13.77
N ASN A 134 -6.52 1.85 13.70
CA ASN A 134 -5.21 1.18 13.86
C ASN A 134 -4.19 1.64 12.82
N ALA A 135 -4.64 2.02 11.62
CA ALA A 135 -3.81 2.63 10.59
C ALA A 135 -3.55 4.14 10.83
N GLN A 136 -4.47 4.86 11.48
CA GLN A 136 -4.31 6.26 11.91
C GLN A 136 -3.47 6.43 13.19
N ASP A 137 -3.41 5.39 14.04
CA ASP A 137 -2.67 5.33 15.31
C ASP A 137 -1.20 4.88 15.10
N VAL A 138 -0.80 4.59 13.86
CA VAL A 138 0.62 4.39 13.55
C VAL A 138 1.31 5.74 13.62
N GLU A 139 1.83 6.07 14.80
CA GLU A 139 2.63 7.27 14.97
C GLU A 139 3.91 7.17 14.14
N GLN A 140 4.20 8.27 13.44
CA GLN A 140 5.43 8.42 12.69
C GLN A 140 6.49 9.05 13.59
N GLU A 141 7.61 8.35 13.78
CA GLU A 141 8.77 8.92 14.46
C GLU A 141 9.73 9.51 13.43
N ILE A 142 9.83 10.85 13.38
CA ILE A 142 10.77 11.56 12.51
C ILE A 142 12.11 11.71 13.22
N ARG A 143 13.17 11.36 12.52
CA ARG A 143 14.57 11.43 12.98
C ARG A 143 15.43 12.01 11.88
N TYR A 144 16.65 12.37 12.25
CA TYR A 144 17.62 12.96 11.33
C TYR A 144 18.92 12.15 11.35
N CYS A 145 19.54 12.06 10.19
CA CYS A 145 20.91 11.57 10.02
C CYS A 145 21.68 12.54 9.10
N THR A 146 23.00 12.40 9.08
CA THR A 146 23.87 13.24 8.25
C THR A 146 24.59 12.34 7.25
N SER A 147 24.46 12.65 5.97
CA SER A 147 25.17 11.95 4.90
C SER A 147 26.67 12.29 4.94
N PRO A 148 27.53 11.50 4.25
CA PRO A 148 28.97 11.72 4.25
C PRO A 148 29.42 13.11 3.76
N ASP A 149 28.64 13.75 2.89
CA ASP A 149 28.87 15.12 2.39
C ASP A 149 28.35 16.22 3.34
N GLY A 150 27.82 15.86 4.51
CA GLY A 150 27.33 16.80 5.52
C GLY A 150 25.85 17.19 5.36
N THR A 151 25.17 16.71 4.32
CA THR A 151 23.75 16.97 4.10
C THR A 151 22.89 16.32 5.19
N ALA A 152 22.02 17.10 5.82
CA ALA A 152 21.06 16.57 6.79
C ALA A 152 19.89 15.87 6.05
N LEU A 153 19.59 14.64 6.43
CA LEU A 153 18.48 13.85 5.88
C LEU A 153 17.49 13.55 7.00
N ALA A 154 16.22 13.88 6.76
CA ALA A 154 15.11 13.48 7.61
C ALA A 154 14.59 12.11 7.14
N TYR A 155 14.43 11.19 8.09
CA TYR A 155 13.80 9.90 7.87
C TYR A 155 12.74 9.63 8.92
N ALA A 156 11.82 8.72 8.60
CA ALA A 156 10.79 8.29 9.50
C ALA A 156 10.67 6.78 9.53
N LYS A 157 10.32 6.27 10.71
CA LYS A 157 9.96 4.88 10.94
C LYS A 157 8.53 4.80 11.47
N MET A 158 7.78 3.85 10.97
CA MET A 158 6.40 3.61 11.39
C MET A 158 6.02 2.15 11.15
N GLY A 159 4.98 1.69 11.81
CA GLY A 159 4.52 0.30 11.73
C GLY A 159 5.40 -0.69 12.50
N HIS A 160 5.10 -1.98 12.31
CA HIS A 160 5.76 -3.09 13.00
C HIS A 160 5.93 -4.29 12.05
N GLY A 161 6.86 -5.20 12.37
CA GLY A 161 7.13 -6.40 11.57
C GLY A 161 8.42 -6.30 10.77
N PRO A 162 8.58 -7.09 9.69
CA PRO A 162 9.78 -7.08 8.86
C PRO A 162 10.07 -5.68 8.30
N PRO A 163 11.34 -5.31 8.07
CA PRO A 163 11.67 -3.98 7.56
C PRO A 163 11.22 -3.84 6.11
N LEU A 164 10.85 -2.63 5.71
CA LEU A 164 10.68 -2.23 4.32
C LEU A 164 11.15 -0.78 4.17
N LEU A 165 12.16 -0.54 3.34
CA LEU A 165 12.62 0.82 3.06
C LEU A 165 11.99 1.33 1.77
N LYS A 166 11.34 2.48 1.80
CA LYS A 166 10.94 3.22 0.60
C LYS A 166 12.04 4.18 0.19
N SER A 167 12.56 4.01 -1.03
CA SER A 167 13.43 5.00 -1.66
C SER A 167 12.67 6.32 -1.83
N ALA A 168 13.36 7.43 -1.59
CA ALA A 168 12.82 8.75 -1.93
C ALA A 168 12.63 8.88 -3.45
N HIS A 169 11.77 9.82 -3.85
CA HIS A 169 11.41 10.09 -5.24
C HIS A 169 11.00 11.56 -5.41
N PHE A 170 10.79 11.98 -6.66
CA PHE A 170 10.19 13.28 -6.97
C PHE A 170 8.67 13.24 -6.69
N MET A 171 8.13 13.83 -5.62
CA MET A 171 8.77 14.54 -4.50
C MET A 171 8.37 13.89 -3.17
N THR A 172 9.06 14.23 -2.07
CA THR A 172 8.81 13.65 -0.74
C THR A 172 8.66 14.72 0.31
N HIS A 173 7.72 14.53 1.23
CA HIS A 173 7.65 15.30 2.47
C HIS A 173 7.17 14.41 3.62
N LEU A 174 7.98 14.24 4.66
CA LEU A 174 7.69 13.31 5.74
C LEU A 174 6.36 13.61 6.45
N GLU A 175 6.06 14.86 6.76
CA GLU A 175 4.77 15.21 7.39
C GLU A 175 3.60 15.25 6.39
N HIS A 176 3.75 15.99 5.29
CA HIS A 176 2.63 16.19 4.35
C HIS A 176 2.24 14.91 3.59
N ASP A 177 3.18 14.03 3.21
CA ASP A 177 2.82 12.79 2.52
C ASP A 177 1.97 11.87 3.40
N TRP A 178 2.30 11.78 4.70
CA TRP A 178 1.64 10.89 5.65
C TRP A 178 0.15 11.19 5.82
N HIS A 179 -0.16 12.49 5.89
CA HIS A 179 -1.51 12.99 6.08
C HIS A 179 -2.23 13.25 4.75
N SER A 180 -1.53 13.22 3.63
CA SER A 180 -2.12 13.45 2.30
C SER A 180 -3.11 12.33 1.92
N PRO A 181 -4.26 12.68 1.34
CA PRO A 181 -5.12 11.72 0.62
C PRO A 181 -4.39 10.93 -0.48
N THR A 182 -3.39 11.52 -1.13
CA THR A 182 -2.68 10.91 -2.27
C THR A 182 -1.77 9.74 -1.86
N PHE A 183 -0.91 9.91 -0.84
CA PHE A 183 0.07 8.90 -0.43
C PHE A 183 -0.23 8.22 0.90
N GLY A 184 -0.91 8.92 1.82
CA GLY A 184 -1.15 8.45 3.18
C GLY A 184 -1.77 7.04 3.26
N PRO A 185 -2.83 6.74 2.49
CA PRO A 185 -3.43 5.40 2.45
C PRO A 185 -2.43 4.30 2.06
N PHE A 186 -1.64 4.50 1.00
CA PHE A 186 -0.62 3.52 0.59
C PHE A 186 0.44 3.31 1.69
N PHE A 187 0.91 4.38 2.33
CA PHE A 187 1.89 4.25 3.41
C PHE A 187 1.33 3.53 4.62
N ARG A 188 0.08 3.79 5.00
CA ARG A 188 -0.61 3.10 6.09
C ARG A 188 -0.76 1.60 5.84
N GLU A 189 -1.08 1.20 4.61
CA GLU A 189 -1.12 -0.22 4.23
C GLU A 189 0.25 -0.89 4.43
N MET A 190 1.34 -0.24 4.01
CA MET A 190 2.69 -0.76 4.23
C MET A 190 3.06 -0.83 5.73
N ALA A 191 2.69 0.18 6.52
CA ALA A 191 2.95 0.22 7.97
C ALA A 191 2.23 -0.88 8.75
N THR A 192 1.06 -1.29 8.27
CA THR A 192 0.23 -2.28 8.96
C THR A 192 0.91 -3.64 9.03
N THR A 193 1.76 -3.94 8.04
CA THR A 193 2.42 -5.25 7.88
C THR A 193 3.93 -5.20 8.04
N HIS A 194 4.54 -4.02 7.92
CA HIS A 194 5.99 -3.84 7.94
C HIS A 194 6.42 -2.73 8.88
N SER A 195 7.63 -2.87 9.42
CA SER A 195 8.40 -1.75 9.96
C SER A 195 8.86 -0.89 8.77
N PHE A 196 8.00 0.01 8.33
CA PHE A 196 8.18 0.79 7.12
C PHE A 196 9.02 2.05 7.41
N VAL A 197 10.10 2.19 6.63
CA VAL A 197 11.07 3.28 6.74
C VAL A 197 11.03 4.08 5.45
N ARG A 198 10.97 5.40 5.57
CA ARG A 198 10.99 6.32 4.42
C ARG A 198 11.75 7.56 4.80
N TYR A 199 12.20 8.32 3.81
CA TYR A 199 12.98 9.53 4.04
C TYR A 199 12.65 10.58 2.99
N ASP A 200 12.90 11.83 3.35
CA ASP A 200 12.84 12.93 2.41
C ASP A 200 14.15 12.98 1.62
N GLN A 201 14.03 13.05 0.29
CA GLN A 201 15.19 13.25 -0.57
C GLN A 201 15.92 14.54 -0.14
N ARG A 202 17.25 14.58 -0.27
CA ARG A 202 17.98 15.86 -0.22
C ARG A 202 17.31 16.91 -1.13
N GLY A 203 17.21 18.13 -0.65
CA GLY A 203 16.46 19.22 -1.29
C GLY A 203 14.95 19.22 -1.02
N ASN A 204 14.42 18.25 -0.26
CA ASN A 204 12.98 18.08 -0.08
C ASN A 204 12.57 17.98 1.39
N GLY A 205 11.31 18.32 1.64
CA GLY A 205 10.60 18.10 2.89
C GLY A 205 11.36 18.64 4.10
N LEU A 206 11.62 17.74 5.05
CA LEU A 206 12.35 18.02 6.28
C LEU A 206 13.85 17.74 6.18
N SER A 207 14.33 17.15 5.09
CA SER A 207 15.77 17.08 4.80
C SER A 207 16.30 18.48 4.46
N ASP A 208 17.63 18.62 4.38
CA ASP A 208 18.23 19.88 3.94
C ASP A 208 17.62 20.33 2.61
N ARG A 209 17.03 21.53 2.60
CA ARG A 209 16.30 22.11 1.47
C ARG A 209 17.19 22.77 0.43
N ASN A 210 18.45 23.04 0.76
CA ASN A 210 19.40 23.67 -0.15
C ASN A 210 20.79 23.01 -0.10
N PRO A 211 20.87 21.70 -0.39
CA PRO A 211 22.15 20.99 -0.46
C PRO A 211 23.03 21.53 -1.58
N GLU A 212 24.35 21.49 -1.37
CA GLU A 212 25.32 21.92 -2.39
C GLU A 212 25.26 21.03 -3.65
N ASP A 213 25.09 19.72 -3.46
CA ASP A 213 24.99 18.73 -4.54
C ASP A 213 23.75 17.82 -4.41
N ILE A 214 23.08 17.61 -5.53
CA ILE A 214 21.91 16.73 -5.70
C ILE A 214 22.10 15.79 -6.89
N SER A 215 23.34 15.35 -7.07
CA SER A 215 23.72 14.34 -8.03
C SER A 215 23.01 13.01 -7.76
N TYR A 216 22.86 12.23 -8.83
CA TYR A 216 22.21 10.93 -8.77
C TYR A 216 22.97 9.95 -7.85
N GLU A 217 24.30 10.02 -7.86
CA GLU A 217 25.18 9.21 -7.04
C GLU A 217 24.92 9.43 -5.55
N LEU A 218 24.71 10.70 -5.15
CA LEU A 218 24.38 11.03 -3.78
C LEU A 218 22.98 10.55 -3.37
N HIS A 219 22.00 10.54 -4.28
CA HIS A 219 20.70 9.91 -4.00
C HIS A 219 20.84 8.41 -3.71
N VAL A 220 21.80 7.72 -4.35
CA VAL A 220 22.10 6.30 -4.07
C VAL A 220 22.76 6.13 -2.71
N ASP A 221 23.70 7.02 -2.36
CA ASP A 221 24.41 6.99 -1.07
C ASP A 221 23.50 7.36 0.11
N ASP A 222 22.47 8.18 -0.11
CA ASP A 222 21.47 8.52 0.90
C ASP A 222 20.69 7.29 1.40
N ILE A 223 20.47 6.27 0.55
CA ILE A 223 19.84 5.02 0.98
C ILE A 223 20.69 4.32 2.05
N GLU A 224 22.01 4.22 1.86
CA GLU A 224 22.91 3.61 2.85
C GLU A 224 22.85 4.39 4.18
N THR A 225 22.95 5.72 4.08
CA THR A 225 22.94 6.62 5.25
C THR A 225 21.68 6.44 6.08
N VAL A 226 20.51 6.45 5.43
CA VAL A 226 19.21 6.29 6.10
C VAL A 226 19.05 4.86 6.63
N ALA A 227 19.46 3.84 5.86
CA ALA A 227 19.38 2.46 6.28
C ALA A 227 20.22 2.19 7.54
N ASP A 228 21.45 2.70 7.60
CA ASP A 228 22.32 2.60 8.77
C ASP A 228 21.73 3.33 9.98
N ALA A 229 21.24 4.56 9.79
CA ALA A 229 20.61 5.34 10.86
C ALA A 229 19.33 4.67 11.40
N ALA A 230 18.57 4.00 10.54
CA ALA A 230 17.37 3.24 10.90
C ALA A 230 17.68 1.82 11.45
N GLY A 231 18.96 1.40 11.46
CA GLY A 231 19.40 0.10 11.96
C GLY A 231 19.09 -1.09 11.04
N LEU A 232 18.92 -0.86 9.73
CA LEU A 232 18.54 -1.88 8.77
C LEU A 232 19.76 -2.62 8.22
N GLN A 233 20.00 -3.87 8.63
CA GLN A 233 21.14 -4.65 8.15
C GLN A 233 20.92 -5.25 6.76
N ARG A 234 19.80 -5.95 6.57
CA ARG A 234 19.35 -6.47 5.27
C ARG A 234 17.86 -6.22 5.14
N PHE A 235 17.41 -5.66 4.02
CA PHE A 235 16.04 -5.16 3.89
C PHE A 235 15.56 -5.11 2.44
N PRO A 236 14.24 -5.21 2.20
CA PRO A 236 13.64 -4.96 0.89
C PRO A 236 13.52 -3.46 0.64
N ILE A 237 13.58 -3.07 -0.64
CA ILE A 237 13.42 -1.67 -1.05
C ILE A 237 12.21 -1.52 -1.97
N TYR A 238 11.32 -0.60 -1.63
CA TYR A 238 10.26 -0.11 -2.50
C TYR A 238 10.72 1.18 -3.20
N GLY A 239 10.90 1.12 -4.52
CA GLY A 239 11.28 2.26 -5.35
C GLY A 239 10.12 2.70 -6.24
N LEU A 240 9.60 3.90 -6.01
CA LEU A 240 8.58 4.53 -6.84
C LEU A 240 9.24 5.51 -7.82
N SER A 241 8.86 5.48 -9.10
CA SER A 241 9.33 6.42 -10.12
C SER A 241 10.87 6.44 -10.20
N GLN A 242 11.51 7.62 -10.14
CA GLN A 242 12.97 7.78 -10.00
C GLN A 242 13.56 6.87 -8.90
N GLY A 243 12.86 6.71 -7.78
CA GLY A 243 13.31 5.88 -6.67
C GLY A 243 13.57 4.42 -7.07
N ALA A 244 12.95 3.92 -8.14
CA ALA A 244 13.26 2.62 -8.71
C ALA A 244 14.70 2.55 -9.27
N ALA A 245 15.11 3.56 -10.04
CA ALA A 245 16.46 3.61 -10.60
C ALA A 245 17.53 3.80 -9.51
N VAL A 246 17.23 4.59 -8.47
CA VAL A 246 18.10 4.74 -7.30
C VAL A 246 18.23 3.40 -6.55
N ALA A 247 17.11 2.71 -6.30
CA ALA A 247 17.08 1.41 -5.64
C ALA A 247 17.84 0.32 -6.43
N ILE A 248 17.75 0.31 -7.76
CA ILE A 248 18.53 -0.59 -8.63
C ILE A 248 20.02 -0.37 -8.41
N SER A 249 20.50 0.87 -8.53
CA SER A 249 21.94 1.16 -8.34
C SER A 249 22.42 0.82 -6.94
N TYR A 250 21.61 1.11 -5.92
CA TYR A 250 21.93 0.72 -4.56
C TYR A 250 22.03 -0.81 -4.40
N ALA A 251 21.09 -1.57 -4.97
CA ALA A 251 21.11 -3.03 -4.91
C ALA A 251 22.29 -3.67 -5.66
N VAL A 252 22.72 -3.05 -6.78
CA VAL A 252 23.92 -3.48 -7.51
C VAL A 252 25.18 -3.18 -6.70
N LYS A 253 25.27 -2.00 -6.07
CA LYS A 253 26.41 -1.59 -5.23
C LYS A 253 26.49 -2.40 -3.92
N ASN A 254 25.34 -2.75 -3.34
CA ASN A 254 25.22 -3.35 -2.02
C ASN A 254 24.33 -4.62 -2.01
N PRO A 255 24.66 -5.67 -2.79
CA PRO A 255 23.79 -6.84 -2.97
C PRO A 255 23.54 -7.61 -1.66
N GLN A 256 24.44 -7.51 -0.68
CA GLN A 256 24.29 -8.10 0.65
C GLN A 256 23.26 -7.37 1.53
N ARG A 257 23.02 -6.07 1.29
CA ARG A 257 22.07 -5.24 2.06
C ARG A 257 20.63 -5.40 1.56
N VAL A 258 20.43 -5.76 0.29
CA VAL A 258 19.08 -5.81 -0.31
C VAL A 258 18.53 -7.24 -0.32
N SER A 259 17.39 -7.45 0.35
CA SER A 259 16.71 -8.76 0.35
C SER A 259 15.77 -8.94 -0.83
N ALA A 260 15.12 -7.87 -1.29
CA ALA A 260 14.21 -7.84 -2.44
C ALA A 260 14.03 -6.41 -2.98
N LEU A 261 13.60 -6.27 -4.23
CA LEU A 261 13.25 -5.00 -4.86
C LEU A 261 11.80 -4.99 -5.32
N ILE A 262 11.06 -3.95 -4.98
CA ILE A 262 9.76 -3.62 -5.57
C ILE A 262 9.92 -2.31 -6.34
N LEU A 263 9.75 -2.36 -7.65
CA LEU A 263 9.92 -1.23 -8.56
C LEU A 263 8.56 -0.84 -9.13
N HIS A 264 8.01 0.30 -8.71
CA HIS A 264 6.68 0.75 -9.12
C HIS A 264 6.79 2.01 -10.01
N GLY A 265 6.26 1.96 -11.24
CA GLY A 265 6.26 3.10 -12.16
C GLY A 265 7.69 3.58 -12.50
N GLY A 266 8.68 2.72 -12.28
CA GLY A 266 10.09 3.03 -12.41
C GLY A 266 10.56 3.09 -13.85
N TYR A 267 11.82 3.46 -14.05
CA TYR A 267 12.44 3.41 -15.36
C TYR A 267 13.89 2.95 -15.28
N ALA A 268 14.36 2.30 -16.36
CA ALA A 268 15.78 2.03 -16.53
C ALA A 268 16.49 3.29 -17.05
N ARG A 269 15.80 4.11 -17.86
CA ARG A 269 16.35 5.29 -18.53
C ARG A 269 15.46 6.50 -18.39
N GLY A 270 16.05 7.56 -17.88
CA GLY A 270 15.49 8.90 -17.83
C GLY A 270 15.20 9.44 -19.22
N ARG A 271 14.37 10.48 -19.30
CA ARG A 271 13.83 11.03 -20.55
C ARG A 271 14.89 11.32 -21.62
N LEU A 272 16.07 11.80 -21.21
CA LEU A 272 17.18 12.16 -22.12
C LEU A 272 18.15 11.00 -22.41
N LYS A 273 17.85 9.79 -21.94
CA LYS A 273 18.64 8.57 -22.15
C LYS A 273 17.88 7.46 -22.91
N ARG A 274 16.63 7.73 -23.29
CA ARG A 274 15.78 6.77 -24.01
C ARG A 274 16.24 6.62 -25.47
N ASP A 275 15.92 5.46 -26.04
CA ASP A 275 16.20 5.19 -27.46
C ASP A 275 15.44 6.18 -28.35
N ASN A 276 15.99 6.50 -29.51
CA ASN A 276 15.37 7.39 -30.51
C ASN A 276 15.05 8.81 -29.99
N LEU A 277 15.83 9.32 -29.03
CA LEU A 277 15.67 10.67 -28.49
C LEU A 277 15.67 11.72 -29.62
N SER A 278 14.54 12.41 -29.78
CA SER A 278 14.38 13.46 -30.78
C SER A 278 14.70 14.85 -30.20
N GLU A 279 14.90 15.84 -31.07
CA GLU A 279 15.01 17.24 -30.64
C GLU A 279 13.72 17.73 -29.96
N ASP A 280 12.57 17.22 -30.35
CA ASP A 280 11.28 17.51 -29.70
C ASP A 280 11.24 17.00 -28.26
N ASP A 281 11.83 15.83 -27.98
CA ASP A 281 11.94 15.30 -26.61
C ASP A 281 12.85 16.16 -25.73
N ARG A 282 13.96 16.67 -26.29
CA ARG A 282 14.86 17.61 -25.60
C ARG A 282 14.12 18.91 -25.26
N LEU A 283 13.40 19.46 -26.24
CA LEU A 283 12.64 20.68 -26.08
C LEU A 283 11.51 20.51 -25.04
N LYS A 284 10.84 19.36 -25.00
CA LYS A 284 9.85 19.04 -23.96
C LYS A 284 10.47 19.03 -22.58
N VAL A 285 11.61 18.36 -22.39
CA VAL A 285 12.29 18.33 -21.08
C VAL A 285 12.69 19.74 -20.67
N GLU A 286 13.28 20.54 -21.57
CA GLU A 286 13.63 21.93 -21.31
C GLU A 286 12.41 22.78 -20.93
N ALA A 287 11.31 22.65 -21.68
CA ALA A 287 10.07 23.37 -21.42
C ALA A 287 9.50 23.01 -20.04
N LEU A 288 9.38 21.72 -19.72
CA LEU A 288 8.91 21.26 -18.41
C LEU A 288 9.81 21.79 -17.28
N THR A 289 11.13 21.70 -17.43
CA THR A 289 12.09 22.24 -16.46
C THR A 289 11.89 23.74 -16.24
N ASN A 290 11.68 24.52 -17.29
CA ASN A 290 11.44 25.97 -17.18
C ASN A 290 10.09 26.29 -16.54
N LEU A 291 9.05 25.49 -16.79
CA LEU A 291 7.76 25.60 -16.12
C LEU A 291 7.87 25.29 -14.63
N ILE A 292 8.67 24.30 -14.23
CA ILE A 292 9.00 24.07 -12.82
C ILE A 292 9.72 25.29 -12.25
N ARG A 293 10.80 25.72 -12.88
CA ARG A 293 11.67 26.80 -12.36
C ARG A 293 10.91 28.12 -12.14
N THR A 294 9.90 28.40 -12.96
CA THR A 294 9.15 29.68 -12.93
C THR A 294 7.77 29.57 -12.27
N GLY A 295 7.10 28.44 -12.41
CA GLY A 295 5.69 28.26 -12.01
C GLY A 295 5.49 27.48 -10.72
N TRP A 296 6.47 26.69 -10.28
CA TRP A 296 6.28 25.74 -9.18
C TRP A 296 5.97 26.38 -7.83
N GLY A 297 6.51 27.57 -7.55
CA GLY A 297 6.30 28.28 -6.28
C GLY A 297 5.17 29.31 -6.32
N GLN A 298 4.40 29.39 -7.43
CA GLN A 298 3.37 30.42 -7.57
C GLN A 298 2.08 30.03 -6.82
N ASN A 299 1.35 31.02 -6.31
CA ASN A 299 0.03 30.80 -5.69
C ASN A 299 -0.99 30.26 -6.70
N ASN A 300 -0.87 30.66 -7.97
CA ASN A 300 -1.69 30.08 -9.03
C ASN A 300 -1.19 28.66 -9.35
N PRO A 301 -2.01 27.62 -9.13
CA PRO A 301 -1.57 26.23 -9.29
C PRO A 301 -1.44 25.80 -10.75
N ALA A 302 -1.81 26.61 -11.74
CA ALA A 302 -1.91 26.20 -13.15
C ALA A 302 -0.66 25.48 -13.69
N PHE A 303 0.55 25.96 -13.34
CA PHE A 303 1.79 25.32 -13.76
C PHE A 303 2.02 23.96 -13.09
N ARG A 304 1.77 23.87 -11.77
CA ARG A 304 1.82 22.59 -11.05
C ARG A 304 0.72 21.63 -11.50
N GLN A 305 -0.45 22.16 -11.85
CA GLN A 305 -1.60 21.38 -12.28
C GLN A 305 -1.31 20.60 -13.56
N MET A 306 -0.52 21.16 -14.48
CA MET A 306 -0.04 20.41 -15.64
C MET A 306 0.72 19.14 -15.22
N PHE A 307 1.60 19.22 -14.21
CA PHE A 307 2.29 18.05 -13.67
C PHE A 307 1.34 17.10 -12.96
N THR A 308 0.39 17.61 -12.17
CA THR A 308 -0.66 16.80 -11.55
C THR A 308 -1.42 15.98 -12.60
N THR A 309 -1.90 16.62 -13.67
CA THR A 309 -2.62 15.95 -14.76
C THR A 309 -1.74 14.96 -15.51
N MET A 310 -0.42 15.20 -15.64
CA MET A 310 0.50 14.23 -16.23
C MET A 310 0.72 13.00 -15.36
N PHE A 311 0.77 13.18 -14.03
CA PHE A 311 1.08 12.10 -13.08
C PHE A 311 -0.14 11.29 -12.72
N ILE A 312 -1.29 11.93 -12.53
CA ILE A 312 -2.50 11.28 -12.04
C ILE A 312 -3.74 11.74 -12.82
N PRO A 313 -3.78 11.53 -14.15
CA PRO A 313 -4.82 12.08 -15.03
C PRO A 313 -6.24 11.64 -14.68
N ASP A 314 -6.39 10.45 -14.11
CA ASP A 314 -7.70 9.83 -13.83
C ASP A 314 -8.08 9.94 -12.34
N ALA A 315 -7.28 10.66 -11.55
CA ALA A 315 -7.55 10.85 -10.13
C ALA A 315 -8.77 11.74 -9.87
N SER A 316 -9.41 11.52 -8.72
CA SER A 316 -10.41 12.44 -8.22
C SER A 316 -9.82 13.84 -7.94
N VAL A 317 -10.67 14.87 -8.01
CA VAL A 317 -10.24 16.27 -7.79
C VAL A 317 -9.53 16.44 -6.45
N GLN A 318 -10.02 15.78 -5.40
CA GLN A 318 -9.42 15.81 -4.07
C GLN A 318 -7.97 15.29 -4.07
N LEU A 319 -7.69 14.20 -4.79
CA LEU A 319 -6.34 13.65 -4.89
C LEU A 319 -5.43 14.52 -5.76
N MET A 320 -5.98 15.11 -6.82
CA MET A 320 -5.25 16.07 -7.65
C MET A 320 -4.83 17.31 -6.85
N ASP A 321 -5.76 17.89 -6.08
CA ASP A 321 -5.50 19.05 -5.24
C ASP A 321 -4.46 18.72 -4.16
N SER A 322 -4.61 17.57 -3.49
CA SER A 322 -3.65 17.11 -2.49
C SER A 322 -2.24 16.90 -3.07
N PHE A 323 -2.13 16.35 -4.28
CA PHE A 323 -0.82 16.16 -4.91
C PHE A 323 -0.22 17.50 -5.37
N ASN A 324 -1.05 18.44 -5.83
CA ASN A 324 -0.63 19.79 -6.21
C ASN A 324 -0.06 20.56 -5.00
N GLU A 325 -0.76 20.50 -3.86
CA GLU A 325 -0.31 21.12 -2.61
C GLU A 325 1.00 20.49 -2.14
N LEU A 326 1.09 19.15 -2.15
CA LEU A 326 2.31 18.44 -1.77
C LEU A 326 3.51 18.89 -2.60
N MET A 327 3.36 18.96 -3.92
CA MET A 327 4.43 19.44 -4.80
C MET A 327 4.90 20.85 -4.42
N SER A 328 3.97 21.74 -4.04
CA SER A 328 4.29 23.11 -3.63
C SER A 328 5.08 23.18 -2.32
N VAL A 329 4.76 22.35 -1.33
CA VAL A 329 5.40 22.40 -0.01
C VAL A 329 6.68 21.56 0.07
N ALA A 330 6.80 20.53 -0.77
CA ALA A 330 7.90 19.57 -0.71
C ALA A 330 9.27 20.16 -1.08
N THR A 331 9.36 21.14 -1.97
CA THR A 331 10.65 21.65 -2.44
C THR A 331 10.57 23.08 -3.00
N GLU A 332 11.70 23.76 -3.03
CA GLU A 332 11.84 25.04 -3.74
C GLU A 332 11.88 24.84 -5.26
N PRO A 333 11.38 25.80 -6.07
CA PRO A 333 11.31 25.69 -7.53
C PRO A 333 12.65 25.41 -8.22
N ALA A 334 13.72 26.06 -7.76
CA ALA A 334 15.06 25.88 -8.33
C ALA A 334 15.60 24.47 -8.08
N ILE A 335 15.33 23.92 -6.90
CA ILE A 335 15.71 22.56 -6.51
C ILE A 335 14.86 21.53 -7.26
N ALA A 336 13.54 21.74 -7.35
CA ALA A 336 12.64 20.90 -8.14
C ALA A 336 13.11 20.78 -9.59
N ALA A 337 13.48 21.91 -10.21
CA ALA A 337 13.98 21.94 -11.58
C ALA A 337 15.30 21.15 -11.73
N LYS A 338 16.24 21.33 -10.80
CA LYS A 338 17.53 20.62 -10.81
C LYS A 338 17.34 19.10 -10.59
N ILE A 339 16.43 18.69 -9.72
CA ILE A 339 16.08 17.26 -9.54
C ILE A 339 15.46 16.71 -10.82
N PHE A 340 14.57 17.45 -11.47
CA PHE A 340 13.97 17.02 -12.74
C PHE A 340 15.02 16.85 -13.86
N GLU A 341 15.98 17.78 -13.96
CA GLU A 341 17.13 17.71 -14.86
C GLU A 341 18.01 16.47 -14.58
N VAL A 342 18.35 16.22 -13.31
CA VAL A 342 19.11 15.03 -12.87
C VAL A 342 18.36 13.75 -13.25
N ASN A 343 17.07 13.67 -12.92
CA ASN A 343 16.23 12.50 -13.18
C ASN A 343 16.11 12.19 -14.67
N ALA A 344 16.10 13.20 -15.53
CA ALA A 344 16.06 13.03 -16.96
C ALA A 344 17.34 12.39 -17.54
N GLN A 345 18.47 12.46 -16.82
CA GLN A 345 19.77 11.95 -17.25
C GLN A 345 20.14 10.57 -16.68
N ILE A 346 19.34 10.03 -15.77
CA ILE A 346 19.62 8.71 -15.15
C ILE A 346 19.59 7.61 -16.22
N ASP A 347 20.56 6.70 -16.19
CA ASP A 347 20.56 5.47 -16.99
C ASP A 347 21.19 4.33 -16.17
N VAL A 348 20.36 3.33 -15.82
CA VAL A 348 20.79 2.10 -15.14
C VAL A 348 20.69 0.88 -16.05
N SER A 349 20.41 1.06 -17.34
CA SER A 349 20.13 -0.05 -18.27
C SER A 349 21.32 -1.02 -18.41
N ASN A 350 22.54 -0.50 -18.29
CA ASN A 350 23.78 -1.27 -18.36
C ASN A 350 24.08 -2.10 -17.10
N ILE A 351 23.42 -1.84 -15.97
CA ILE A 351 23.66 -2.56 -14.70
C ILE A 351 22.51 -3.47 -14.27
N LEU A 352 21.37 -3.46 -14.97
CA LEU A 352 20.19 -4.28 -14.63
C LEU A 352 20.52 -5.77 -14.48
N HIS A 353 21.38 -6.31 -15.34
CA HIS A 353 21.80 -7.72 -15.31
C HIS A 353 22.64 -8.10 -14.07
N GLN A 354 23.10 -7.11 -13.31
CA GLN A 354 23.90 -7.30 -12.10
C GLN A 354 23.05 -7.36 -10.83
N VAL A 355 21.75 -7.03 -10.91
CA VAL A 355 20.82 -7.10 -9.79
C VAL A 355 20.69 -8.56 -9.35
N ARG A 356 21.01 -8.83 -8.07
CA ARG A 356 20.94 -10.17 -7.47
C ARG A 356 19.70 -10.40 -6.60
N ALA A 357 19.08 -9.32 -6.13
CA ALA A 357 17.89 -9.41 -5.31
C ALA A 357 16.69 -9.88 -6.15
N PRO A 358 15.82 -10.76 -5.63
CA PRO A 358 14.50 -10.99 -6.20
C PRO A 358 13.81 -9.66 -6.49
N THR A 359 13.23 -9.51 -7.68
CA THR A 359 12.70 -8.23 -8.13
C THR A 359 11.28 -8.37 -8.63
N PHE A 360 10.41 -7.53 -8.08
CA PHE A 360 9.02 -7.37 -8.49
C PHE A 360 8.83 -6.00 -9.11
N ILE A 361 8.21 -5.95 -10.27
CA ILE A 361 7.99 -4.74 -11.05
C ILE A 361 6.49 -4.56 -11.22
N VAL A 362 6.00 -3.37 -10.90
CA VAL A 362 4.61 -2.98 -11.09
C VAL A 362 4.58 -1.75 -11.97
N HIS A 363 3.76 -1.77 -13.02
CA HIS A 363 3.74 -0.66 -13.96
C HIS A 363 2.34 -0.45 -14.56
N GLY A 364 1.90 0.81 -14.57
CA GLY A 364 0.67 1.22 -15.25
C GLY A 364 0.82 1.13 -16.76
N ARG A 365 -0.15 0.49 -17.43
CA ARG A 365 -0.15 0.32 -18.89
C ARG A 365 -0.16 1.66 -19.63
N HIS A 366 -0.82 2.66 -19.05
CA HIS A 366 -1.07 3.96 -19.67
C HIS A 366 -0.29 5.10 -18.99
N ASP A 367 0.74 4.78 -18.21
CA ASP A 367 1.59 5.74 -17.51
C ASP A 367 2.31 6.69 -18.50
N ALA A 368 1.95 7.97 -18.44
CA ALA A 368 2.50 9.02 -19.30
C ALA A 368 3.82 9.62 -18.77
N VAL A 369 4.18 9.37 -17.51
CA VAL A 369 5.40 9.87 -16.88
C VAL A 369 6.56 8.92 -17.20
N SER A 370 6.35 7.64 -16.91
CA SER A 370 7.26 6.54 -17.18
C SER A 370 6.58 5.54 -18.12
N PRO A 371 6.91 5.52 -19.42
CA PRO A 371 6.29 4.60 -20.36
C PRO A 371 6.47 3.14 -19.93
N PHE A 372 5.43 2.34 -20.14
CA PHE A 372 5.41 0.91 -19.80
C PHE A 372 6.58 0.11 -20.42
N GLU A 373 7.13 0.57 -21.55
CA GLU A 373 8.35 0.05 -22.17
C GLU A 373 9.54 -0.01 -21.22
N GLU A 374 9.66 0.95 -20.31
CA GLU A 374 10.76 0.98 -19.34
C GLU A 374 10.57 -0.09 -18.25
N GLY A 375 9.33 -0.34 -17.82
CA GLY A 375 8.99 -1.48 -16.96
C GLY A 375 9.31 -2.82 -17.61
N ARG A 376 8.93 -3.00 -18.88
CA ARG A 376 9.27 -4.19 -19.68
C ARG A 376 10.77 -4.35 -19.86
N LYS A 377 11.50 -3.25 -20.08
CA LYS A 377 12.96 -3.28 -20.22
C LYS A 377 13.64 -3.74 -18.93
N MET A 378 13.21 -3.21 -17.78
CA MET A 378 13.70 -3.68 -16.47
C MET A 378 13.39 -5.17 -16.28
N ALA A 379 12.17 -5.62 -16.57
CA ALA A 379 11.77 -7.02 -16.44
C ALA A 379 12.59 -7.97 -17.34
N ALA A 380 12.93 -7.53 -18.55
CA ALA A 380 13.70 -8.32 -19.50
C ALA A 380 15.19 -8.44 -19.13
N LEU A 381 15.74 -7.45 -18.42
CA LEU A 381 17.18 -7.36 -18.16
C LEU A 381 17.56 -7.71 -16.71
N ILE A 382 16.63 -7.62 -15.75
CA ILE A 382 16.86 -8.05 -14.37
C ILE A 382 16.61 -9.57 -14.26
N PRO A 383 17.60 -10.37 -13.81
CA PRO A 383 17.44 -11.81 -13.69
C PRO A 383 16.29 -12.21 -12.76
N GLY A 384 15.35 -13.00 -13.28
CA GLY A 384 14.22 -13.52 -12.49
C GLY A 384 13.18 -12.48 -12.09
N ALA A 385 13.18 -11.28 -12.68
CA ALA A 385 12.19 -10.26 -12.37
C ALA A 385 10.78 -10.67 -12.80
N ARG A 386 9.80 -10.39 -11.93
CA ARG A 386 8.37 -10.55 -12.21
C ARG A 386 7.75 -9.19 -12.48
N LEU A 387 7.14 -9.00 -13.65
CA LEU A 387 6.37 -7.81 -13.99
C LEU A 387 4.87 -8.09 -13.88
N ILE A 388 4.13 -7.19 -13.25
CA ILE A 388 2.67 -7.09 -13.42
C ILE A 388 2.30 -5.77 -14.09
N GLU A 389 1.29 -5.86 -14.94
CA GLU A 389 0.65 -4.73 -15.59
C GLU A 389 -0.61 -4.35 -14.82
N LEU A 390 -0.76 -3.05 -14.54
CA LEU A 390 -1.97 -2.46 -13.99
C LEU A 390 -2.67 -1.64 -15.08
N ASP A 391 -3.99 -1.82 -15.19
CA ASP A 391 -4.82 -1.05 -16.12
C ASP A 391 -5.13 0.33 -15.52
N THR A 392 -4.15 1.23 -15.61
CA THR A 392 -4.23 2.60 -15.10
C THR A 392 -3.32 3.53 -15.90
N ALA A 393 -3.73 4.79 -16.02
CA ALA A 393 -2.88 5.89 -16.50
C ALA A 393 -2.20 6.67 -15.37
N ASN A 394 -2.57 6.43 -14.11
CA ASN A 394 -1.97 7.06 -12.96
C ASN A 394 -0.58 6.46 -12.68
N HIS A 395 0.37 7.35 -12.44
CA HIS A 395 1.76 7.04 -12.11
C HIS A 395 1.96 6.67 -10.63
N LEU A 396 0.99 7.05 -9.78
CA LEU A 396 1.04 6.91 -8.33
C LEU A 396 0.10 5.79 -7.86
N PRO A 397 0.39 5.12 -6.73
CA PRO A 397 -0.48 4.10 -6.14
C PRO A 397 -1.71 4.73 -5.45
N LEU A 398 -2.71 5.16 -6.22
CA LEU A 398 -3.89 5.83 -5.65
C LEU A 398 -4.89 4.81 -5.10
N HIS A 399 -5.39 5.09 -3.89
CA HIS A 399 -6.24 4.16 -3.15
C HIS A 399 -7.68 4.06 -3.66
N ASP A 400 -8.15 5.06 -4.41
CA ASP A 400 -9.49 5.08 -5.01
C ASP A 400 -9.55 4.34 -6.34
N GLU A 401 -8.43 3.78 -6.82
CA GLU A 401 -8.38 3.02 -8.05
C GLU A 401 -8.79 1.55 -7.87
N PRO A 402 -9.53 0.96 -8.83
CA PRO A 402 -9.87 -0.46 -8.81
C PRO A 402 -8.65 -1.40 -8.77
N VAL A 403 -7.48 -0.94 -9.23
CA VAL A 403 -6.23 -1.71 -9.24
C VAL A 403 -5.53 -1.73 -7.87
N PHE A 404 -5.88 -0.85 -6.94
CA PHE A 404 -5.17 -0.68 -5.68
C PHE A 404 -5.19 -1.90 -4.77
N PRO A 405 -6.33 -2.58 -4.53
CA PRO A 405 -6.33 -3.79 -3.70
C PRO A 405 -5.43 -4.89 -4.26
N ARG A 406 -5.41 -5.04 -5.60
CA ARG A 406 -4.54 -5.99 -6.30
C ARG A 406 -3.07 -5.59 -6.14
N LEU A 407 -2.73 -4.31 -6.25
CA LEU A 407 -1.37 -3.81 -6.03
C LEU A 407 -0.87 -4.19 -4.63
N ILE A 408 -1.64 -3.90 -3.59
CA ILE A 408 -1.28 -4.19 -2.20
C ILE A 408 -1.10 -5.70 -1.98
N ALA A 409 -2.05 -6.51 -2.46
CA ALA A 409 -1.98 -7.97 -2.33
C ALA A 409 -0.74 -8.57 -3.01
N GLU A 410 -0.38 -8.08 -4.20
CA GLU A 410 0.79 -8.57 -4.95
C GLU A 410 2.12 -8.14 -4.31
N ILE A 411 2.19 -6.93 -3.75
CA ILE A 411 3.35 -6.48 -2.97
C ILE A 411 3.53 -7.37 -1.73
N ASN A 412 2.47 -7.55 -0.94
CA ASN A 412 2.52 -8.33 0.30
C ASN A 412 2.87 -9.80 0.02
N LYS A 413 2.29 -10.39 -1.03
CA LYS A 413 2.62 -11.74 -1.47
C LYS A 413 4.11 -11.86 -1.83
N PHE A 414 4.63 -10.94 -2.62
CA PHE A 414 6.03 -10.96 -3.02
C PHE A 414 6.99 -10.81 -1.83
N LEU A 415 6.67 -9.93 -0.88
CA LEU A 415 7.46 -9.75 0.35
C LEU A 415 7.42 -11.01 1.24
N ALA A 416 6.27 -11.68 1.33
CA ALA A 416 6.13 -12.94 2.08
C ALA A 416 6.92 -14.11 1.45
N GLU A 417 7.05 -14.14 0.12
CA GLU A 417 7.88 -15.12 -0.61
C GLU A 417 9.40 -14.87 -0.44
N HIS A 418 9.78 -13.66 -0.03
CA HIS A 418 11.18 -13.23 0.13
C HIS A 418 11.45 -12.57 1.48
N PRO A 419 11.23 -13.30 2.60
CA PRO A 419 11.42 -12.74 3.94
C PRO A 419 12.87 -12.34 4.17
N VAL A 420 13.07 -11.32 5.01
CA VAL A 420 14.39 -10.98 5.54
C VAL A 420 14.80 -12.11 6.51
N PRO A 421 15.93 -12.80 6.26
CA PRO A 421 16.38 -13.92 7.10
C PRO A 421 16.87 -13.49 8.48
#